data_AF-A0A2V6X2W8-F1
#
_entry.id   AF-A0A2V6X2W8-F1
#
_cell.length_a   1.000
_cell.length_b   1.000
_cell.length_c   1.000
_cell.angle_alpha   90.00
_cell.angle_beta   90.00
_cell.angle_gamma   90.00
#
_symmetry.space_group_name_H-M   'P 1'
#
loop_
_entity.id
_entity.type
_entity.pdbx_description
1 polymer ?
#
loop_
_entity_poly.entity_id
_entity_poly.type
_entity_poly.pdbx_seq_one_letter_code
_entity_poly.pdbx_strand_id
1 'polypeptide(L)'
;MHVLELQDRLTLTADQEAKARALMHAMFSESKPKSARLLEAEAKLRRLFADRAADDAAVRAAVAEVERARAEVRLVHLLTHLKTRDLLTEDQRRLYHEARWSGR
;
A
#
# COMPACT_ATOMS: atom_id res chain seq x y z
N MET A 1 -7.16 6.84 -1.41
CA MET A 1 -6.76 6.14 -2.65
C MET A 1 -6.64 7.21 -3.70
N HIS A 2 -5.46 7.38 -4.30
CA HIS A 2 -5.14 8.60 -5.04
C HIS A 2 -6.06 8.92 -6.22
N VAL A 3 -6.68 7.92 -6.84
CA VAL A 3 -7.66 8.17 -7.91
C VAL A 3 -8.88 8.95 -7.41
N LEU A 4 -9.33 8.68 -6.18
CA LEU A 4 -10.50 9.31 -5.58
C LEU A 4 -10.19 10.74 -5.11
N GLU A 5 -8.93 11.02 -4.76
CA GLU A 5 -8.45 12.39 -4.49
C GLU A 5 -8.47 13.27 -5.76
N LEU A 6 -8.52 12.65 -6.95
CA LEU A 6 -8.51 13.31 -8.25
C LEU A 6 -9.84 13.14 -9.00
N GLN A 7 -10.90 12.68 -8.34
CA GLN A 7 -12.15 12.26 -9.00
C GLN A 7 -12.76 13.34 -9.91
N ASP A 8 -12.74 14.60 -9.46
CA ASP A 8 -13.33 15.73 -10.21
C ASP A 8 -12.48 16.06 -11.45
N ARG A 9 -11.15 16.07 -11.30
CA ARG A 9 -10.20 16.32 -12.40
C ARG A 9 -10.22 15.21 -13.44
N LEU A 10 -10.47 13.97 -13.02
CA LEU A 10 -10.58 12.81 -13.90
C LEU A 10 -12.00 12.62 -14.47
N THR A 11 -12.95 13.48 -14.06
CA THR A 11 -14.37 13.36 -14.39
C THR A 11 -14.85 11.92 -14.27
N LEU A 12 -14.56 11.28 -13.13
CA LEU A 12 -14.96 9.89 -12.90
C LEU A 12 -16.49 9.78 -13.00
N THR A 13 -16.96 8.73 -13.67
CA THR A 13 -18.39 8.42 -13.63
C THR A 13 -18.77 7.92 -12.24
N ALA A 14 -20.06 8.03 -11.89
CA ALA A 14 -20.57 7.51 -10.63
C ALA A 14 -20.25 6.01 -10.43
N ASP A 15 -20.27 5.23 -11.51
CA ASP A 15 -19.89 3.80 -11.50
C ASP A 15 -18.38 3.60 -11.23
N GLN A 16 -17.52 4.39 -11.88
CA GLN A 16 -16.07 4.35 -11.63
C GLN A 16 -15.74 4.74 -10.19
N GLU A 17 -16.38 5.79 -9.67
CA GLU A 17 -16.21 6.24 -8.29
C GLU A 17 -16.64 5.15 -7.29
N ALA A 18 -17.82 4.57 -7.48
CA ALA A 18 -18.33 3.50 -6.63
C ALA A 18 -17.39 2.29 -6.60
N LYS A 19 -16.91 1.85 -7.77
CA LYS A 19 -15.95 0.74 -7.88
C LYS A 19 -14.59 1.08 -7.24
N ALA A 20 -14.09 2.30 -7.43
CA ALA A 20 -12.85 2.75 -6.81
C ALA A 20 -12.96 2.84 -5.27
N ARG A 21 -14.11 3.28 -4.73
CA ARG A 21 -14.39 3.25 -3.28
C ARG A 21 -14.42 1.83 -2.75
N ALA A 22 -15.09 0.91 -3.45
CA ALA A 22 -15.11 -0.51 -3.07
C ALA A 22 -13.71 -1.13 -3.02
N LEU A 23 -12.87 -0.85 -4.04
CA LEU A 23 -11.47 -1.27 -4.05
C LEU A 23 -10.67 -0.67 -2.89
N MET A 24 -10.88 0.61 -2.57
CA MET A 24 -10.23 1.26 -1.43
C MET A 24 -10.62 0.61 -0.10
N HIS A 25 -11.91 0.30 0.11
CA HIS A 25 -12.38 -0.38 1.31
C HIS A 25 -11.78 -1.79 1.43
N ALA A 26 -11.77 -2.55 0.34
CA ALA A 26 -11.14 -3.87 0.30
C ALA A 26 -9.64 -3.81 0.63
N MET A 27 -8.92 -2.85 0.01
CA MET A 27 -7.50 -2.61 0.29
C MET A 27 -7.26 -2.33 1.77
N PHE A 28 -8.05 -1.47 2.41
CA PHE A 28 -7.92 -1.20 3.85
C PHE A 28 -8.25 -2.41 4.72
N SER A 29 -9.27 -3.18 4.35
CA SER A 29 -9.62 -4.40 5.09
C SER A 29 -8.49 -5.43 5.03
N GLU A 30 -7.84 -5.56 3.88
CA GLU A 30 -6.73 -6.50 3.69
C GLU A 30 -5.41 -5.99 4.29
N SER A 31 -5.12 -4.69 4.20
CA SER A 31 -3.86 -4.12 4.66
C SER A 31 -3.77 -3.99 6.17
N LYS A 32 -4.89 -3.71 6.87
CA LYS A 32 -4.92 -3.56 8.35
C LYS A 32 -4.22 -4.71 9.11
N PRO A 33 -4.59 -5.99 8.93
CA PRO A 33 -3.91 -7.08 9.64
C PRO A 33 -2.44 -7.24 9.22
N LYS A 34 -2.09 -6.95 7.96
CA LYS A 34 -0.70 -7.00 7.47
C LYS A 34 0.15 -5.88 8.09
N SER A 35 -0.41 -4.68 8.24
CA SER A 35 0.24 -3.56 8.91
C SER A 35 0.44 -3.83 10.40
N ALA A 36 -0.51 -4.49 11.08
CA ALA A 36 -0.33 -4.92 12.46
C ALA A 36 0.87 -5.86 12.61
N ARG A 37 0.99 -6.87 11.73
CA ARG A 37 2.14 -7.78 11.69
C ARG A 37 3.46 -7.06 11.43
N LEU A 38 3.48 -6.07 10.54
CA LEU A 38 4.67 -5.26 10.31
C LEU A 38 5.10 -4.51 11.57
N LEU A 39 4.16 -3.87 12.27
CA LEU A 39 4.45 -3.17 13.53
C LEU A 39 4.95 -4.11 14.62
N GLU A 40 4.39 -5.32 14.71
CA GLU A 40 4.84 -6.37 15.63
C GLU A 40 6.26 -6.84 15.30
N ALA A 41 6.57 -7.10 14.03
CA ALA A 41 7.91 -7.48 13.58
C ALA A 41 8.95 -6.37 13.85
N GLU A 42 8.59 -5.10 13.59
CA GLU A 42 9.44 -3.94 13.90
C GLU A 42 9.63 -3.78 15.42
N ALA A 43 8.60 -4.07 16.24
CA ALA A 43 8.72 -4.06 17.70
C ALA A 43 9.62 -5.17 18.21
N LYS A 44 9.52 -6.38 17.63
CA LYS A 44 10.40 -7.52 17.95
C LYS A 44 11.86 -7.19 17.64
N LEU A 45 12.13 -6.63 16.45
CA LEU A 45 13.49 -6.21 16.08
C LEU A 45 14.03 -5.17 17.09
N ARG A 46 13.22 -4.18 17.47
CA ARG A 46 13.62 -3.18 18.50
C ARG A 46 13.92 -3.83 19.86
N ARG A 47 13.10 -4.80 20.30
CA ARG A 47 13.30 -5.51 21.58
C ARG A 47 14.59 -6.32 21.62
N LEU A 48 14.96 -6.99 20.52
CA LEU A 48 16.22 -7.75 20.43
C LEU A 48 17.44 -6.91 20.86
N PHE A 49 17.48 -5.65 20.41
CA PHE A 49 18.55 -4.72 20.79
C PHE A 49 18.37 -4.17 22.21
N ALA A 50 17.15 -3.80 22.60
CA ALA A 50 16.88 -3.26 23.94
C ALA A 50 17.25 -4.26 25.05
N ASP A 51 16.96 -5.55 24.82
CA ASP A 51 17.19 -6.64 25.77
C ASP A 51 18.62 -7.21 25.70
N ARG A 52 19.50 -6.64 24.86
CA ARG A 52 20.86 -7.13 24.57
C ARG A 52 20.90 -8.61 24.14
N ALA A 53 19.85 -9.07 23.47
CA ALA A 53 19.70 -10.43 22.96
C ALA A 53 20.03 -10.56 21.46
N ALA A 54 20.55 -9.49 20.85
CA ALA A 54 20.91 -9.45 19.44
C ALA A 54 22.24 -10.18 19.18
N ASP A 55 22.17 -11.27 18.42
CA ASP A 55 23.31 -11.87 17.70
C ASP A 55 23.08 -11.80 16.18
N ASP A 56 24.09 -12.19 15.38
CA ASP A 56 24.01 -12.12 13.90
C ASP A 56 22.82 -12.91 13.34
N ALA A 57 22.55 -14.11 13.89
CA ALA A 57 21.46 -14.96 13.41
C ALA A 57 20.09 -14.36 13.73
N ALA A 58 19.89 -13.87 14.95
CA ALA A 58 18.65 -13.24 15.40
C ALA A 58 18.35 -11.96 14.64
N VAL A 59 19.36 -11.12 14.37
CA VAL A 59 19.18 -9.88 13.60
C VAL A 59 18.80 -10.19 12.15
N ARG A 60 19.49 -11.12 11.49
CA ARG A 60 19.15 -11.53 10.11
C ARG A 60 17.72 -12.04 10.02
N ALA A 61 17.31 -12.90 10.96
CA ALA A 61 15.96 -13.45 10.99
C ALA A 61 14.90 -12.35 11.20
N ALA A 62 15.11 -11.44 12.16
CA ALA A 62 14.16 -10.37 12.46
C ALA A 62 14.05 -9.34 11.32
N VAL A 63 15.16 -8.97 10.67
CA VAL A 63 15.13 -8.09 9.49
C VAL A 63 14.38 -8.77 8.33
N ALA A 64 14.64 -10.05 8.06
CA ALA A 64 13.92 -10.79 7.03
C ALA A 64 12.41 -10.87 7.31
N GLU A 65 12.01 -11.00 8.57
CA GLU A 65 10.61 -10.96 9.01
C GLU A 65 9.96 -9.59 8.76
N VAL A 66 10.63 -8.51 9.15
CA VAL A 66 10.16 -7.12 8.90
C VAL A 66 9.97 -6.87 7.42
N GLU A 67 10.96 -7.22 6.60
CA GLU A 67 10.90 -6.93 5.16
C GLU A 67 9.86 -7.77 4.43
N ARG A 68 9.61 -9.01 4.86
CA ARG A 68 8.50 -9.82 4.36
C ARG A 68 7.16 -9.16 4.68
N ALA A 69 6.93 -8.75 5.92
CA ALA A 69 5.70 -8.07 6.33
C ALA A 69 5.51 -6.72 5.61
N ARG A 70 6.60 -5.96 5.42
CA ARG A 70 6.61 -4.70 4.66
C ARG A 70 6.19 -4.93 3.21
N ALA A 71 6.75 -5.97 2.57
CA ALA A 71 6.40 -6.34 1.20
C ALA A 71 4.92 -6.69 1.07
N GLU A 72 4.35 -7.43 2.02
CA GLU A 72 2.92 -7.79 2.01
C GLU A 72 2.02 -6.54 2.05
N VAL A 73 2.30 -5.57 2.91
CA VAL A 73 1.55 -4.29 2.98
C VAL A 73 1.66 -3.53 1.66
N ARG A 74 2.88 -3.41 1.12
CA ARG A 74 3.13 -2.70 -0.13
C ARG A 74 2.45 -3.37 -1.32
N LEU A 75 2.42 -4.69 -1.35
CA LEU A 75 1.81 -5.46 -2.43
C LEU A 75 0.29 -5.23 -2.50
N VAL A 76 -0.42 -5.23 -1.36
CA VAL A 76 -1.86 -4.93 -1.32
C VAL A 76 -2.15 -3.57 -1.94
N HIS A 77 -1.37 -2.56 -1.56
CA HIS A 77 -1.51 -1.21 -2.09
C HIS A 77 -1.27 -1.15 -3.60
N LEU A 78 -0.16 -1.71 -4.09
CA LEU A 78 0.21 -1.64 -5.50
C LEU A 78 -0.73 -2.45 -6.40
N LEU A 79 -1.18 -3.64 -5.95
CA LEU A 79 -2.15 -4.42 -6.70
C LEU A 79 -3.52 -3.73 -6.75
N THR A 80 -3.90 -3.00 -5.69
CA THR A 80 -5.12 -2.17 -5.72
C THR A 80 -4.98 -1.04 -6.74
N HIS A 81 -3.81 -0.40 -6.84
CA HIS A 81 -3.52 0.58 -7.88
C HIS A 81 -3.66 0.02 -9.30
N LEU A 82 -3.19 -1.20 -9.56
CA LEU A 82 -3.38 -1.86 -10.85
C LEU A 82 -4.86 -2.07 -11.16
N LYS A 83 -5.63 -2.63 -10.21
CA LYS A 83 -7.08 -2.83 -10.39
C LYS A 83 -7.83 -1.52 -10.64
N THR A 84 -7.46 -0.45 -9.94
CA THR A 84 -8.06 0.87 -10.13
C THR A 84 -7.71 1.49 -11.48
N ARG A 85 -6.48 1.32 -11.98
CA ARG A 85 -6.08 1.75 -13.33
C ARG A 85 -6.99 1.13 -14.40
N ASP A 86 -7.38 -0.12 -14.21
CA ASP A 86 -8.22 -0.86 -15.17
C ASP A 86 -9.69 -0.39 -15.17
N LEU A 87 -10.11 0.42 -14.20
CA LEU A 87 -11.42 1.09 -14.19
C LEU A 87 -11.45 2.36 -15.05
N LEU A 88 -10.29 2.92 -15.37
CA LEU A 88 -10.16 4.22 -16.02
C LEU A 88 -10.13 4.08 -17.55
N THR A 89 -10.64 5.08 -18.25
CA THR A 89 -10.41 5.23 -19.69
C THR A 89 -8.94 5.58 -19.96
N GLU A 90 -8.51 5.48 -21.21
CA GLU A 90 -7.14 5.86 -21.60
C GLU A 90 -6.83 7.33 -21.29
N ASP A 91 -7.77 8.23 -21.59
CA ASP A 91 -7.66 9.67 -21.29
C ASP A 91 -7.54 9.93 -19.79
N GLN A 92 -8.36 9.26 -18.97
CA GLN A 92 -8.28 9.36 -17.51
C GLN A 92 -6.94 8.83 -16.99
N ARG A 93 -6.39 7.75 -17.56
CA ARG A 93 -5.06 7.24 -17.18
C ARG A 93 -3.96 8.26 -17.48
N ARG A 94 -4.01 8.92 -18.64
CA ARG A 94 -3.06 9.98 -19.00
C ARG A 94 -3.13 11.15 -18.00
N LEU A 95 -4.34 11.66 -17.75
CA LEU A 95 -4.56 12.75 -16.79
C LEU A 95 -4.13 12.38 -15.36
N TYR A 96 -4.39 11.15 -14.94
CA TYR A 96 -3.98 10.64 -13.63
C TYR A 96 -2.46 10.54 -13.52
N HIS A 97 -1.78 10.05 -14.56
CA HIS A 97 -0.32 9.98 -14.60
C HIS A 97 0.31 11.38 -14.51
N GLU A 98 -0.17 12.34 -15.31
CA GLU A 98 0.26 13.74 -15.23
C GLU A 98 0.04 14.29 -13.82
N ALA A 99 -1.17 14.15 -13.27
CA ALA A 99 -1.51 14.64 -11.93
C ALA A 99 -0.57 14.14 -10.82
N ARG A 100 -0.07 12.92 -10.95
CA ARG A 100 0.70 12.26 -9.90
C ARG A 100 2.21 12.23 -10.13
N TRP A 101 2.70 12.43 -11.35
CA TRP A 101 4.12 12.26 -11.70
C TRP A 101 4.75 13.41 -12.52
N SER A 102 4.00 14.28 -13.19
CA SER A 102 4.60 15.33 -14.05
C SER A 102 5.00 16.61 -13.31
N GLY A 103 5.28 16.52 -12.00
CA GLY A 103 5.76 17.62 -11.15
C GLY A 103 7.05 17.30 -10.40
N ARG A 104 7.84 16.34 -10.90
CA ARG A 104 9.19 16.05 -10.43
C ARG A 104 10.21 16.34 -11.52
#